data_AF-A0A257AFB2-F1
#
_entry.id   AF-A0A257AFB2-F1
#
_cell.length_a   1.000
_cell.length_b   1.000
_cell.length_c   1.000
_cell.angle_alpha   90.00
_cell.angle_beta   90.00
_cell.angle_gamma   90.00
#
_symmetry.space_group_name_H-M   'P 1'
#
loop_
_entity.id
_entity.type
_entity.pdbx_description
1 polymer ?
#
loop_
_entity_poly.entity_id
_entity_poly.type
_entity_poly.pdbx_seq_one_letter_code
_entity_poly.pdbx_strand_id
1 'polypeptide(L)'
;MERVVISSYPFDESLWQAGKALYIAELLSESEIILVSSMSEIGPRDFEEAMLSEDPWEKGPLYGTVSSMLRRIFEEYEVSFVSRIPEKLLREMGVNGLKPEELRNLPADLAIDRGCDLILKEVSP
;
A
#
# COMPACT_ATOMS: atom_id res chain seq x y z
N MET A 1 16.29 -12.03 -2.65
CA MET A 1 14.88 -11.68 -2.39
C MET A 1 14.51 -10.64 -3.40
N GLU A 2 13.52 -10.91 -4.25
CA GLU A 2 12.99 -9.92 -5.18
C GLU A 2 11.93 -9.07 -4.45
N ARG A 3 12.32 -7.83 -4.16
CA ARG A 3 11.50 -6.80 -3.53
C ARG A 3 11.04 -5.83 -4.61
N VAL A 4 9.77 -5.44 -4.58
CA VAL A 4 9.23 -4.40 -5.46
C VAL A 4 9.02 -3.11 -4.68
N VAL A 5 9.54 -1.99 -5.20
CA VAL A 5 9.24 -0.64 -4.70
C VAL A 5 8.41 0.08 -5.75
N ILE A 6 7.15 0.38 -5.45
CA ILE A 6 6.20 0.92 -6.42
C ILE A 6 5.56 2.21 -5.92
N SER A 7 5.36 3.17 -6.83
CA SER A 7 4.55 4.36 -6.56
C SER A 7 3.09 4.12 -6.90
N SER A 8 2.20 4.73 -6.14
CA SER A 8 0.77 4.81 -6.51
C SER A 8 0.43 6.02 -7.36
N TYR A 9 1.36 6.94 -7.64
CA TYR A 9 1.08 8.13 -8.44
C TYR A 9 0.52 7.78 -9.84
N PRO A 10 -0.54 8.45 -10.34
CA PRO A 10 -1.27 9.59 -9.74
C PRO A 10 -2.53 9.17 -8.94
N PHE A 11 -2.60 7.93 -8.49
CA PHE A 11 -3.71 7.29 -7.77
C PHE A 11 -3.43 7.19 -6.26
N ASP A 12 -2.90 8.26 -5.68
CA ASP A 12 -2.38 8.33 -4.31
C ASP A 12 -3.31 9.07 -3.33
N GLU A 13 -4.57 9.30 -3.71
CA GLU A 13 -5.59 9.93 -2.85
C GLU A 13 -5.98 9.05 -1.65
N SER A 14 -6.02 7.73 -1.82
CA SER A 14 -6.43 6.76 -0.79
C SER A 14 -5.93 5.35 -1.10
N LEU A 15 -5.93 4.46 -0.10
CA LEU A 15 -5.60 3.03 -0.30
C LEU A 15 -6.53 2.37 -1.34
N TRP A 16 -7.80 2.78 -1.41
CA TRP A 16 -8.74 2.31 -2.43
C TRP A 16 -8.20 2.48 -3.86
N GLN A 17 -7.60 3.63 -4.17
CA GLN A 17 -7.00 3.85 -5.48
C GLN A 17 -5.60 3.23 -5.59
N ALA A 18 -4.79 3.36 -4.53
CA ALA A 18 -3.43 2.85 -4.50
C ALA A 18 -3.37 1.32 -4.60
N GLY A 19 -4.48 0.62 -4.29
CA GLY A 19 -4.63 -0.82 -4.46
C GLY A 19 -4.32 -1.32 -5.88
N LYS A 20 -4.44 -0.47 -6.91
CA LYS A 20 -4.02 -0.82 -8.28
C LYS A 20 -2.51 -1.04 -8.38
N ALA A 21 -1.71 -0.22 -7.70
CA ALA A 21 -0.26 -0.37 -7.67
C ALA A 21 0.13 -1.63 -6.91
N LEU A 22 -0.55 -1.95 -5.80
CA LEU A 22 -0.34 -3.19 -5.05
C LEU A 22 -0.65 -4.43 -5.88
N TYR A 23 -1.74 -4.42 -6.65
CA TYR A 23 -2.06 -5.51 -7.58
C TYR A 23 -0.98 -5.71 -8.66
N ILE A 24 -0.42 -4.62 -9.20
CA ILE A 24 0.71 -4.72 -10.14
C ILE A 24 1.96 -5.27 -9.45
N ALA A 25 2.25 -4.80 -8.24
CA ALA A 25 3.42 -5.27 -7.47
C ALA A 25 3.33 -6.75 -7.11
N GLU A 26 2.13 -7.27 -6.83
CA GLU A 26 1.88 -8.69 -6.62
C GLU A 26 2.35 -9.54 -7.80
N LEU A 27 2.11 -9.09 -9.04
CA LEU A 27 2.50 -9.80 -10.26
C LEU A 27 4.03 -9.76 -10.53
N LEU A 28 4.75 -8.91 -9.81
CA LEU A 28 6.17 -8.63 -10.02
C LEU A 28 7.05 -9.05 -8.84
N SER A 29 6.47 -9.25 -7.66
CA SER A 29 7.18 -9.55 -6.42
C SER A 29 7.14 -11.04 -6.11
N GLU A 30 8.22 -11.54 -5.52
CA GLU A 30 8.27 -12.90 -4.98
C GLU A 30 8.12 -12.93 -3.45
N SER A 31 8.29 -11.80 -2.75
CA SER A 31 8.28 -11.82 -1.27
C SER A 31 7.92 -10.49 -0.60
N GLU A 32 8.36 -9.36 -1.14
CA GLU A 32 8.27 -8.07 -0.43
C GLU A 32 7.78 -6.95 -1.34
N ILE A 33 6.89 -6.12 -0.82
CA ILE A 33 6.30 -4.98 -1.53
C ILE A 33 6.42 -3.73 -0.65
N ILE A 34 7.05 -2.70 -1.19
CA ILE A 34 7.07 -1.36 -0.60
C ILE A 34 6.23 -0.43 -1.46
N LEU A 35 5.10 0.02 -0.93
CA LEU A 35 4.25 1.01 -1.56
C LEU A 35 4.65 2.41 -1.11
N VAL A 36 4.95 3.28 -2.07
CA VAL A 36 5.19 4.71 -1.85
C VAL A 36 3.94 5.47 -2.28
N SER A 37 3.30 6.18 -1.36
CA SER A 37 2.03 6.87 -1.61
C SER A 37 1.87 8.12 -0.76
N SER A 38 1.30 9.20 -1.29
CA SER A 38 0.98 10.40 -0.49
C SER A 38 -0.31 10.26 0.34
N MET A 39 -1.00 9.11 0.20
CA MET A 39 -2.29 8.82 0.81
C MET A 39 -2.28 9.00 2.33
N SER A 40 -3.36 9.59 2.83
CA SER A 40 -3.60 9.82 4.26
C SER A 40 -4.81 9.05 4.80
N GLU A 41 -5.58 8.39 3.93
CA GLU A 41 -6.81 7.69 4.27
C GLU A 41 -6.92 6.35 3.53
N ILE A 42 -7.76 5.46 4.06
CA ILE A 42 -8.01 4.13 3.47
C ILE A 42 -8.91 4.26 2.23
N GLY A 43 -9.91 5.14 2.27
CA GLY A 43 -10.81 5.41 1.15
C GLY A 43 -12.24 5.64 1.62
N PRO A 44 -13.25 5.36 0.77
CA PRO A 44 -14.65 5.48 1.16
C PRO A 44 -14.97 4.65 2.40
N ARG A 45 -15.89 5.15 3.24
CA ARG A 45 -16.25 4.51 4.52
C ARG A 45 -16.59 3.02 4.39
N ASP A 46 -17.39 2.64 3.40
CA ASP A 46 -17.77 1.24 3.21
C ASP A 46 -16.57 0.34 2.86
N PHE A 47 -15.56 0.89 2.16
CA PHE A 47 -14.32 0.19 1.88
C PHE A 47 -13.44 0.06 3.12
N GLU A 48 -13.32 1.12 3.92
CA GLU A 48 -12.62 1.07 5.20
C GLU A 48 -13.24 0.04 6.15
N GLU A 49 -14.57 0.02 6.27
CA GLU A 49 -15.29 -0.98 7.06
C GLU A 49 -15.06 -2.40 6.49
N ALA A 50 -15.01 -2.58 5.16
CA ALA A 50 -14.70 -3.88 4.54
C ALA A 50 -13.26 -4.35 4.82
N MET A 51 -12.27 -3.45 4.74
CA MET A 51 -10.86 -3.76 5.02
C MET A 51 -10.63 -4.26 6.45
N LEU A 52 -11.36 -3.68 7.41
CA LEU A 52 -11.19 -3.96 8.84
C LEU A 52 -12.17 -5.01 9.39
N SER A 53 -13.11 -5.50 8.57
CA SER A 53 -14.10 -6.51 8.97
C SER A 53 -13.53 -7.93 8.94
N GLU A 54 -14.21 -8.87 9.62
CA GLU A 54 -13.92 -10.30 9.44
C GLU A 54 -14.40 -10.82 8.08
N ASP A 55 -15.55 -10.33 7.59
CA ASP A 55 -16.11 -10.66 6.26
C ASP A 55 -16.28 -9.39 5.39
N PRO A 56 -15.35 -9.13 4.45
CA PRO A 56 -15.43 -7.96 3.56
C PRO A 56 -16.67 -7.91 2.67
N TRP A 57 -17.34 -9.05 2.45
CA TRP A 57 -18.49 -9.14 1.53
C TRP A 57 -19.78 -8.54 2.11
N GLU A 58 -19.82 -8.26 3.42
CA GLU A 58 -20.94 -7.56 4.06
C GLU A 58 -21.17 -6.14 3.48
N LYS A 59 -20.12 -5.53 2.91
CA LYS A 59 -20.19 -4.21 2.28
C LYS A 59 -20.52 -4.27 0.78
N GLY A 60 -20.88 -5.45 0.29
CA GLY A 60 -21.26 -5.68 -1.09
C GLY A 60 -20.08 -6.04 -2.00
N PRO A 61 -20.37 -6.48 -3.23
CA PRO A 61 -19.39 -7.14 -4.08
C PRO A 61 -18.27 -6.23 -4.55
N LEU A 62 -18.53 -4.92 -4.72
CA LEU A 62 -17.52 -3.96 -5.15
C LEU A 62 -16.39 -3.84 -4.11
N TYR A 63 -16.74 -3.53 -2.86
CA TYR A 63 -15.77 -3.37 -1.78
C TYR A 63 -15.21 -4.71 -1.33
N GLY A 64 -16.05 -5.75 -1.24
CA GLY A 64 -15.62 -7.11 -0.90
C GLY A 64 -14.52 -7.63 -1.83
N THR A 65 -14.66 -7.45 -3.15
CA THR A 65 -13.65 -7.90 -4.12
C THR A 65 -12.30 -7.23 -3.88
N VAL A 66 -12.27 -5.90 -3.75
CA VAL A 66 -11.01 -5.15 -3.62
C VAL A 66 -10.39 -5.39 -2.24
N SER A 67 -11.18 -5.39 -1.17
CA SER A 67 -10.68 -5.64 0.18
C SER A 67 -10.15 -7.06 0.33
N SER A 68 -10.82 -8.08 -0.21
CA SER A 68 -10.29 -9.45 -0.22
C SER A 68 -9.00 -9.58 -1.01
N MET A 69 -8.90 -8.91 -2.17
CA MET A 69 -7.66 -8.88 -2.96
C MET A 69 -6.51 -8.27 -2.15
N LEU A 70 -6.70 -7.11 -1.53
CA LEU A 70 -5.64 -6.43 -0.76
C LEU A 70 -5.24 -7.20 0.49
N ARG A 71 -6.22 -7.76 1.22
CA ARG A 71 -5.92 -8.57 2.42
C ARG A 71 -5.08 -9.79 2.07
N ARG A 72 -5.39 -10.49 0.97
CA ARG A 72 -4.56 -11.59 0.48
C ARG A 72 -3.12 -11.12 0.19
N ILE A 73 -2.94 -9.97 -0.47
CA ILE A 73 -1.60 -9.41 -0.71
C ILE A 73 -0.89 -9.13 0.63
N PHE A 74 -1.57 -8.58 1.63
CA PHE A 74 -0.98 -8.29 2.93
C PHE A 74 -0.63 -9.55 3.74
N GLU A 75 -1.32 -10.66 3.49
CA GLU A 75 -1.07 -11.95 4.13
C GLU A 75 0.05 -12.74 3.43
N GLU A 76 0.14 -12.67 2.11
CA GLU A 76 1.08 -13.45 1.31
C GLU A 76 2.46 -12.78 1.17
N TYR A 77 2.54 -11.45 1.34
CA TYR A 77 3.75 -10.66 1.12
C TYR A 77 4.11 -9.84 2.36
N GLU A 78 5.41 -9.56 2.54
CA GLU A 78 5.84 -8.54 3.49
C GLU A 78 5.57 -7.16 2.88
N VAL A 79 4.48 -6.51 3.33
CA VAL A 79 4.03 -5.23 2.79
C VAL A 79 4.37 -4.09 3.73
N SER A 80 5.04 -3.07 3.18
CA SER A 80 5.39 -1.84 3.88
C SER A 80 4.91 -0.60 3.14
N PHE A 81 4.33 0.36 3.86
CA PHE A 81 3.86 1.61 3.29
C PHE A 81 4.75 2.77 3.73
N VAL A 82 5.20 3.57 2.77
CA VAL A 82 5.66 4.93 2.99
C VAL A 82 4.51 5.87 2.61
N SER A 83 3.77 6.31 3.62
CA SER A 83 2.54 7.10 3.45
C SER A 83 2.25 8.02 4.63
N ARG A 84 1.15 8.78 4.54
CA ARG A 84 0.62 9.59 5.65
C ARG A 84 -0.48 8.88 6.44
N ILE A 85 -0.81 7.63 6.12
CA ILE A 85 -1.78 6.85 6.90
C ILE A 85 -1.24 6.69 8.32
N PRO A 86 -2.05 6.95 9.36
CA PRO A 86 -1.67 6.72 10.74
C PRO A 86 -1.17 5.30 10.99
N GLU A 87 -0.03 5.17 11.69
CA GLU A 87 0.60 3.87 11.96
C GLU A 87 -0.34 2.86 12.64
N LYS A 88 -1.26 3.36 13.48
CA LYS A 88 -2.29 2.52 14.11
C LYS A 88 -3.16 1.79 13.07
N LEU A 89 -3.61 2.49 12.03
CA LEU A 89 -4.43 1.91 10.96
C LEU A 89 -3.63 0.93 10.10
N LEU A 90 -2.35 1.23 9.83
CA LEU A 90 -1.46 0.30 9.12
C LEU A 90 -1.34 -1.02 9.88
N ARG A 91 -1.13 -0.96 11.21
CA ARG A 91 -1.06 -2.15 12.07
C ARG A 91 -2.37 -2.92 12.09
N GLU A 92 -3.51 -2.25 12.13
CA GLU A 92 -4.84 -2.90 12.08
C GLU A 92 -5.07 -3.64 10.76
N MET A 93 -4.48 -3.18 9.65
CA MET A 93 -4.50 -3.86 8.35
C MET A 93 -3.40 -4.92 8.17
N GLY A 94 -2.51 -5.11 9.16
CA GLY A 94 -1.38 -6.04 9.04
C GLY A 94 -0.24 -5.54 8.15
N VAL A 95 -0.13 -4.22 7.94
CA VAL A 95 0.87 -3.59 7.07
C VAL A 95 1.90 -2.83 7.90
N ASN A 96 3.17 -2.86 7.49
CA ASN A 96 4.23 -2.11 8.14
C ASN A 96 4.22 -0.63 7.70
N GLY A 97 4.52 0.28 8.63
CA GLY A 97 4.85 1.66 8.30
C GLY A 97 6.35 1.83 8.14
N LEU A 98 6.79 2.47 7.06
CA LEU A 98 8.19 2.85 6.83
C LEU A 98 8.29 4.37 6.70
N LYS A 99 9.39 4.94 7.20
CA LYS A 99 9.70 6.36 6.99
C LYS A 99 10.36 6.59 5.64
N PRO A 100 10.18 7.78 5.03
CA PRO A 100 10.83 8.14 3.76
C PRO A 100 12.35 7.97 3.76
N GLU A 101 13.01 8.28 4.87
CA GLU A 101 14.46 8.11 5.04
C GLU A 101 14.92 6.64 5.05
N GLU A 102 14.07 5.70 5.46
CA GLU A 102 14.40 4.27 5.46
C GLU A 102 14.46 3.72 4.03
N LEU A 103 13.61 4.21 3.13
CA LEU A 103 13.67 3.92 1.69
C LEU A 103 15.00 4.35 1.06
N ARG A 104 15.56 5.49 1.48
CA ARG A 104 16.82 6.02 0.92
C ARG A 104 18.04 5.18 1.29
N ASN A 105 17.94 4.38 2.35
CA ASN A 105 19.00 3.49 2.80
C ASN A 105 18.92 2.11 2.14
N LEU A 106 17.93 1.87 1.27
CA LEU A 106 17.82 0.62 0.56
C LEU A 106 18.89 0.49 -0.55
N PRO A 107 19.29 -0.75 -0.90
CA PRO A 107 20.26 -1.00 -1.96
C PRO A 107 19.89 -0.35 -3.32
N ALA A 108 20.90 0.18 -4.02
CA ALA A 108 20.76 0.96 -5.25
C ALA A 108 20.39 0.15 -6.51
N ASP A 109 20.38 -1.19 -6.40
CA ASP A 109 19.95 -2.14 -7.44
C ASP A 109 18.42 -2.29 -7.51
N LEU A 110 17.68 -1.64 -6.62
CA LEU A 110 16.23 -1.59 -6.68
C LEU A 110 15.76 -0.73 -7.85
N ALA A 111 14.89 -1.28 -8.69
CA ALA A 111 14.11 -0.50 -9.64
C ALA A 111 13.09 0.33 -8.86
N ILE A 112 13.50 1.52 -8.41
CA ILE A 112 12.59 2.50 -7.82
C ILE A 112 11.82 3.15 -8.97
N ASP A 113 10.50 2.98 -8.98
CA ASP A 113 9.62 3.70 -9.89
C ASP A 113 9.88 5.21 -9.78
N ARG A 114 10.00 5.91 -10.92
CA ARG A 114 10.22 7.37 -10.96
C ARG A 114 9.11 8.15 -10.26
N GLY A 115 7.91 7.57 -10.13
CA GLY A 115 6.82 8.13 -9.35
C GLY A 115 7.14 8.25 -7.85
N CYS A 116 8.09 7.49 -7.32
CA CYS A 116 8.46 7.54 -5.90
C CYS A 116 9.14 8.86 -5.52
N ASP A 117 9.98 9.43 -6.39
CA ASP A 117 10.68 10.70 -6.13
C ASP A 117 9.71 11.88 -5.98
N LEU A 118 8.59 11.85 -6.69
CA LEU A 118 7.54 12.87 -6.59
C LEU A 118 6.86 12.78 -5.23
N ILE A 119 6.44 11.58 -4.84
CA ILE A 119 5.72 11.35 -3.58
C ILE A 119 6.62 11.57 -2.37
N LEU A 120 7.88 11.12 -2.42
CA LEU A 120 8.82 11.27 -1.30
C LEU A 120 9.02 12.73 -0.89
N LYS A 121 8.91 13.69 -1.81
CA LYS A 121 8.95 15.13 -1.49
C LYS A 121 7.70 15.61 -0.74
N GLU A 122 6.57 14.95 -0.92
CA GLU A 122 5.31 15.30 -0.28
C GLU A 122 5.16 14.66 1.09
N VAL A 123 5.63 13.42 1.25
CA VAL A 123 5.52 12.68 2.52
C VAL A 123 6.69 12.94 3.48
N SER A 124 7.76 13.57 3.01
CA SER A 124 8.85 14.09 3.86
C SER A 124 8.44 15.46 4.45
N PRO A 125 8.62 15.70 5.76
CA PRO A 125 8.31 16.98 6.39
C PRO A 125 9.19 18.15 5.90
#